data_AF-A0A7X9IBX2-F1
#
_entry.id   AF-A0A7X9IBX2-F1
#
_cell.length_a   1.000
_cell.length_b   1.000
_cell.length_c   1.000
_cell.angle_alpha   90.00
_cell.angle_beta   90.00
_cell.angle_gamma   90.00
#
_symmetry.space_group_name_H-M   'P 1'
#
loop_
_entity.id
_entity.type
_entity.pdbx_description
1 polymer ?
#
loop_
_entity_poly.entity_id
_entity_poly.type
_entity_poly.pdbx_seq_one_letter_code
_entity_poly.pdbx_strand_id
1 'polypeptide(L)'
;IVNRKYYITGGIGSGETSEGFGPDYSLRHNSYCESCSSCGLIFFQHKMNIAWHDARYADLYEETLYNALLGALDLEGKNFTYTNELNSSRSRYDWHVCPCCVGNIPRTLLMMPTWAYVKSDSGIYVNMFAGSTIKVDRVAGTDVEMVQETDYPWSGKIRLIVNPGSETKFSLFIRIPDRHTSELYTPSPDLKGYISMKLNGETINPPVEKGYASITRTWKAGDVIDLEIPMEVQVFTSDDRVEANRGRIAIKYGPLVYNVEEIDQKDIHQAIGPQPLKSEWDGRLLGGVMTIKGTWADGSPLLAIPNYARNNRNPRPVTEYREGSIVWIKKN
;
A
#
# COMPACT_ATOMS: atom_id res chain seq x y z
N ILE A 1 -0.43 14.69 10.95
CA ILE A 1 0.06 13.28 10.87
C ILE A 1 0.84 13.08 9.57
N VAL A 2 0.16 13.06 8.43
CA VAL A 2 0.74 12.71 7.11
C VAL A 2 2.04 13.44 6.77
N ASN A 3 2.09 14.77 6.85
CA ASN A 3 3.24 15.55 6.37
C ASN A 3 4.38 15.76 7.38
N ARG A 4 4.35 15.08 8.55
CA ARG A 4 5.35 15.27 9.61
C ARG A 4 5.67 14.03 10.46
N LYS A 5 4.74 13.07 10.55
CA LYS A 5 4.80 11.94 11.50
C LYS A 5 4.25 10.63 10.91
N TYR A 6 4.41 10.43 9.61
CA TYR A 6 3.90 9.29 8.86
C TYR A 6 5.07 8.60 8.17
N TYR A 7 5.26 7.31 8.44
CA TYR A 7 6.32 6.53 7.81
C TYR A 7 5.94 6.17 6.38
N ILE A 8 6.94 5.95 5.53
CA ILE A 8 6.72 5.57 4.12
C ILE A 8 5.88 4.29 3.97
N THR A 9 5.91 3.40 4.96
CA THR A 9 5.10 2.17 5.03
C THR A 9 3.65 2.41 5.44
N GLY A 10 3.25 3.65 5.69
CA GLY A 10 1.98 4.03 6.27
C GLY A 10 1.84 3.81 7.78
N GLY A 11 2.91 3.33 8.44
CA GLY A 11 2.95 3.22 9.89
C GLY A 11 2.98 4.58 10.61
N ILE A 12 2.53 4.61 11.86
CA ILE A 12 2.56 5.79 12.73
C ILE A 12 3.06 5.44 14.14
N GLY A 13 3.63 6.42 14.83
CA GLY A 13 4.20 6.25 16.16
C GLY A 13 5.69 5.89 16.10
N SER A 14 6.55 6.85 16.45
CA SER A 14 8.00 6.64 16.49
C SER A 14 8.43 5.87 17.74
N GLY A 15 7.61 5.88 18.79
CA GLY A 15 7.90 5.22 20.08
C GLY A 15 8.86 6.02 20.97
N GLU A 16 9.04 7.31 20.70
CA GLU A 16 9.79 8.22 21.59
C GLU A 16 8.93 8.71 22.77
N THR A 17 7.61 8.54 22.68
CA THR A 17 6.67 8.64 23.80
C THR A 17 6.05 7.25 24.04
N SER A 18 5.28 7.07 25.11
CA SER A 18 4.61 5.80 25.45
C SER A 18 3.74 5.29 24.31
N GLU A 19 4.32 4.43 23.45
CA GLU A 19 3.67 3.85 22.26
C GLU A 19 3.18 4.91 21.24
N GLY A 20 3.67 6.14 21.38
CA GLY A 20 3.06 7.31 20.75
C GLY A 20 3.91 8.00 19.69
N PHE A 21 3.41 9.15 19.25
CA PHE A 21 4.12 10.04 18.35
C PHE A 21 5.31 10.70 19.06
N GLY A 22 6.45 10.78 18.38
CA GLY A 22 7.55 11.67 18.73
C GLY A 22 7.37 13.09 18.19
N PRO A 23 8.43 13.92 18.23
CA PRO A 23 8.46 15.24 17.60
C PRO A 23 8.17 15.20 16.09
N ASP A 24 7.84 16.36 15.50
CA ASP A 24 7.74 16.47 14.04
C ASP A 24 9.06 16.04 13.38
N TYR A 25 8.95 15.27 12.28
CA TYR A 25 10.07 14.73 11.50
C TYR A 25 10.94 13.68 12.21
N SER A 26 10.63 13.31 13.48
CA SER A 26 11.33 12.21 14.16
C SER A 26 10.78 10.86 13.72
N LEU A 27 11.38 10.32 12.65
CA LEU A 27 10.98 9.06 12.00
C LEU A 27 12.15 8.06 11.97
N ARG A 28 12.66 7.70 13.15
CA ARG A 28 13.71 6.68 13.30
C ARG A 28 13.30 5.33 12.72
N HIS A 29 14.25 4.58 12.17
CA HIS A 29 13.98 3.30 11.50
C HIS A 29 13.54 2.20 12.47
N ASN A 30 14.03 2.20 13.71
CA ASN A 30 13.54 1.35 14.80
C ASN A 30 12.24 1.93 15.39
N SER A 31 11.30 2.21 14.50
CA SER A 31 10.00 2.81 14.78
C SER A 31 9.12 1.89 15.61
N TYR A 32 8.24 2.47 16.43
CA TYR A 32 7.20 1.70 17.09
C TYR A 32 6.23 1.12 16.07
N CYS A 33 5.60 1.98 15.25
CA CYS A 33 4.68 1.58 14.18
C CYS A 33 3.77 0.43 14.61
N GLU A 34 3.05 0.61 15.72
CA GLU A 34 2.28 -0.48 16.31
C GLU A 34 1.28 -1.03 15.29
N SER A 35 1.11 -2.34 15.24
CA SER A 35 0.10 -2.96 14.37
C SER A 35 -1.31 -2.43 14.67
N CYS A 36 -1.68 -2.23 15.94
CA CYS A 36 -2.96 -1.61 16.29
C CYS A 36 -3.08 -0.15 15.84
N SER A 37 -1.99 0.62 15.86
CA SER A 37 -1.99 1.99 15.36
C SER A 37 -2.28 2.02 13.86
N SER A 38 -1.75 1.05 13.10
CA SER A 38 -2.03 0.89 11.66
C SER A 38 -3.52 0.54 11.42
N CYS A 39 -4.09 -0.35 12.23
CA CYS A 39 -5.53 -0.64 12.18
C CYS A 39 -6.39 0.60 12.45
N GLY A 40 -6.09 1.32 13.54
CA GLY A 40 -6.80 2.54 13.91
C GLY A 40 -6.68 3.64 12.86
N LEU A 41 -5.51 3.75 12.24
CA LEU A 41 -5.25 4.71 11.18
C LEU A 41 -6.07 4.43 9.91
N ILE A 42 -6.17 3.16 9.49
CA ILE A 42 -7.03 2.74 8.38
C ILE A 42 -8.49 3.12 8.66
N PHE A 43 -8.99 2.86 9.88
CA PHE A 43 -10.35 3.24 10.25
C PHE A 43 -10.56 4.75 10.16
N PHE A 44 -9.60 5.54 10.66
CA PHE A 44 -9.66 7.00 10.60
C PHE A 44 -9.66 7.51 9.15
N GLN A 45 -8.72 7.04 8.33
CA GLN A 45 -8.61 7.41 6.92
C GLN A 45 -9.86 7.02 6.13
N HIS A 46 -10.42 5.83 6.36
CA HIS A 46 -11.68 5.41 5.73
C HIS A 46 -12.86 6.32 6.13
N LYS A 47 -12.97 6.72 7.40
CA LYS A 47 -14.01 7.69 7.82
C LYS A 47 -13.82 9.06 7.18
N MET A 48 -12.59 9.50 6.98
CA MET A 48 -12.29 10.72 6.22
C MET A 48 -12.69 10.57 4.74
N ASN A 49 -12.44 9.42 4.13
CA ASN A 49 -12.88 9.16 2.76
C ASN A 49 -14.41 9.23 2.61
N ILE A 50 -15.16 8.64 3.56
CA ILE A 50 -16.63 8.75 3.59
C ILE A 50 -17.07 10.21 3.74
N ALA A 51 -16.44 10.97 4.62
CA ALA A 51 -16.87 12.34 4.92
C ALA A 51 -16.59 13.33 3.77
N TRP A 52 -15.49 13.13 3.04
CA TRP A 52 -14.96 14.13 2.10
C TRP A 52 -15.02 13.71 0.63
N HIS A 53 -15.19 12.41 0.37
CA HIS A 53 -15.11 11.81 -0.96
C HIS A 53 -13.85 12.28 -1.73
N ASP A 54 -12.71 12.25 -1.04
CA ASP A 54 -11.40 12.59 -1.60
C ASP A 54 -10.52 11.34 -1.61
N ALA A 55 -9.98 11.01 -2.78
CA ALA A 55 -9.22 9.78 -3.04
C ALA A 55 -7.94 9.72 -2.21
N ARG A 56 -7.38 10.87 -1.79
CA ARG A 56 -6.17 10.91 -0.97
C ARG A 56 -6.29 10.07 0.30
N TYR A 57 -7.51 9.97 0.84
CA TYR A 57 -7.76 9.17 2.04
C TYR A 57 -7.75 7.68 1.74
N ALA A 58 -8.17 7.29 0.53
CA ALA A 58 -8.04 5.93 0.03
C ALA A 58 -6.61 5.55 -0.33
N ASP A 59 -5.83 6.47 -0.89
CA ASP A 59 -4.39 6.27 -1.09
C ASP A 59 -3.67 6.02 0.24
N LEU A 60 -4.06 6.76 1.29
CA LEU A 60 -3.49 6.61 2.62
C LEU A 60 -3.79 5.26 3.29
N TYR A 61 -5.04 4.77 3.22
CA TYR A 61 -5.34 3.45 3.80
C TYR A 61 -4.87 2.30 2.92
N GLU A 62 -4.76 2.48 1.60
CA GLU A 62 -4.09 1.54 0.71
C GLU A 62 -2.61 1.37 1.11
N GLU A 63 -1.88 2.48 1.26
CA GLU A 63 -0.48 2.49 1.70
C GLU A 63 -0.31 1.76 3.03
N THR A 64 -1.16 2.08 4.02
CA THR A 64 -1.07 1.50 5.36
C THR A 64 -1.41 0.01 5.34
N LEU A 65 -2.46 -0.38 4.59
CA LEU A 65 -2.92 -1.76 4.47
C LEU A 65 -1.84 -2.65 3.84
N TYR A 66 -1.37 -2.30 2.65
CA TYR A 66 -0.46 -3.15 1.87
C TYR A 66 0.95 -3.24 2.48
N ASN A 67 1.32 -2.33 3.37
CA ASN A 67 2.67 -2.26 3.92
C ASN A 67 2.72 -2.50 5.43
N ALA A 68 2.32 -1.53 6.25
CA ALA A 68 2.42 -1.64 7.70
C ALA A 68 1.53 -2.76 8.26
N LEU A 69 0.27 -2.86 7.81
CA LEU A 69 -0.66 -3.87 8.33
C LEU A 69 -0.37 -5.27 7.79
N LEU A 70 -0.21 -5.46 6.47
CA LEU A 70 0.19 -6.76 5.93
C LEU A 70 1.59 -7.19 6.39
N GLY A 71 2.49 -6.25 6.71
CA GLY A 71 3.79 -6.57 7.28
C GLY A 71 3.74 -7.03 8.73
N ALA A 72 2.60 -6.80 9.41
CA ALA A 72 2.42 -7.11 10.81
C ALA A 72 2.17 -8.59 11.12
N LEU A 73 1.99 -9.43 10.09
CA LEU A 73 1.76 -10.86 10.21
C LEU A 73 2.62 -11.64 9.20
N ASP A 74 2.85 -12.92 9.48
CA ASP A 74 3.53 -13.81 8.53
C ASP A 74 2.58 -14.20 7.38
N LEU A 75 3.15 -14.74 6.30
CA LEU A 75 2.36 -15.10 5.11
C LEU A 75 1.34 -16.20 5.38
N GLU A 76 1.57 -17.03 6.40
CA GLU A 76 0.62 -18.07 6.84
C GLU A 76 -0.48 -17.53 7.77
N GLY A 77 -0.38 -16.28 8.25
CA GLY A 77 -1.33 -15.67 9.17
C GLY A 77 -1.39 -16.31 10.56
N LYS A 78 -0.29 -16.92 11.00
CA LYS A 78 -0.15 -17.61 12.29
C LYS A 78 0.59 -16.78 13.34
N ASN A 79 1.49 -15.91 12.90
CA ASN A 79 2.35 -15.13 13.77
C ASN A 79 2.23 -13.63 13.46
N PHE A 80 2.37 -12.81 14.49
CA PHE A 80 2.14 -11.37 14.47
C PHE A 80 3.32 -10.59 15.06
N THR A 81 3.39 -9.29 14.81
CA THR A 81 4.29 -8.37 15.52
C THR A 81 3.51 -7.28 16.24
N TYR A 82 4.08 -6.76 17.33
CA TYR A 82 3.58 -5.58 18.01
C TYR A 82 4.01 -4.35 17.23
N THR A 83 5.33 -4.26 17.00
CA THR A 83 6.01 -3.13 16.40
C THR A 83 6.46 -3.44 14.98
N ASN A 84 6.24 -2.50 14.05
CA ASN A 84 6.60 -2.66 12.63
C ASN A 84 7.78 -1.77 12.26
N GLU A 85 8.93 -2.04 12.86
CA GLU A 85 10.22 -1.40 12.56
C GLU A 85 10.54 -1.45 11.05
N LEU A 86 11.25 -0.44 10.54
CA LEU A 86 11.73 -0.38 9.16
C LEU A 86 13.14 -0.99 9.00
N ASN A 87 13.76 -1.43 10.11
CA ASN A 87 15.11 -2.03 10.15
C ASN A 87 15.19 -3.21 11.14
N SER A 88 14.53 -4.34 10.86
CA SER A 88 14.39 -5.42 11.85
C SER A 88 14.50 -6.81 11.27
N SER A 89 15.08 -7.73 12.06
CA SER A 89 15.06 -9.17 11.79
C SER A 89 14.23 -9.95 12.78
N ARG A 90 13.48 -9.28 13.68
CA ARG A 90 12.75 -9.97 14.75
C ARG A 90 11.67 -10.89 14.21
N SER A 91 11.61 -12.09 14.79
CA SER A 91 10.53 -13.04 14.61
C SER A 91 9.21 -12.44 15.04
N ARG A 92 8.20 -12.74 14.25
CA ARG A 92 6.81 -12.64 14.67
C ARG A 92 6.54 -13.74 15.71
N TYR A 93 5.48 -13.58 16.48
CA TYR A 93 5.07 -14.51 17.54
C TYR A 93 3.59 -14.84 17.42
N ASP A 94 3.18 -16.01 17.90
CA ASP A 94 1.78 -16.45 17.91
C ASP A 94 0.92 -15.64 18.92
N TRP A 95 1.53 -15.24 20.04
CA TRP A 95 0.87 -14.52 21.12
C TRP A 95 1.78 -13.49 21.81
N HIS A 96 1.16 -12.47 22.42
CA HIS A 96 1.85 -11.44 23.20
C HIS A 96 1.18 -11.27 24.56
N VAL A 97 1.95 -10.85 25.58
CA VAL A 97 1.40 -10.57 26.93
C VAL A 97 0.32 -9.48 26.90
N CYS A 98 0.44 -8.52 25.99
CA CYS A 98 -0.60 -7.57 25.60
C CYS A 98 -1.08 -7.94 24.18
N PRO A 99 -2.09 -8.81 24.01
CA PRO A 99 -2.44 -9.40 22.71
C PRO A 99 -3.37 -8.51 21.87
N CYS A 100 -3.32 -7.19 22.05
CA CYS A 100 -4.14 -6.24 21.28
C CYS A 100 -3.98 -6.47 19.76
N CYS A 101 -2.73 -6.59 19.28
CA CYS A 101 -2.42 -6.79 17.87
C CYS A 101 -2.96 -8.12 17.32
N VAL A 102 -2.91 -9.20 18.10
CA VAL A 102 -3.33 -10.54 17.69
C VAL A 102 -4.82 -10.56 17.32
N GLY A 103 -5.67 -9.83 18.07
CA GLY A 103 -7.08 -9.69 17.74
C GLY A 103 -7.36 -8.58 16.72
N ASN A 104 -6.58 -7.49 16.75
CA ASN A 104 -6.87 -6.29 15.96
C ASN A 104 -6.49 -6.44 14.48
N ILE A 105 -5.42 -7.17 14.16
CA ILE A 105 -4.99 -7.42 12.77
C ILE A 105 -6.06 -8.19 11.98
N PRO A 106 -6.49 -9.41 12.38
CA PRO A 106 -7.43 -10.20 11.59
C PRO A 106 -8.78 -9.52 11.44
N ARG A 107 -9.34 -8.91 12.52
CA ARG A 107 -10.62 -8.19 12.40
C ARG A 107 -10.53 -7.03 11.41
N THR A 108 -9.37 -6.40 11.28
CA THR A 108 -9.15 -5.29 10.36
C THR A 108 -9.05 -5.80 8.94
N LEU A 109 -8.22 -6.83 8.67
CA LEU A 109 -8.10 -7.44 7.34
C LEU A 109 -9.44 -7.97 6.81
N LEU A 110 -10.25 -8.59 7.67
CA LEU A 110 -11.59 -9.09 7.31
C LEU A 110 -12.59 -7.97 6.96
N MET A 111 -12.29 -6.71 7.29
CA MET A 111 -13.10 -5.55 6.89
C MET A 111 -12.73 -4.99 5.52
N MET A 112 -11.71 -5.51 4.83
CA MET A 112 -11.28 -5.01 3.51
C MET A 112 -12.43 -4.80 2.50
N PRO A 113 -13.45 -5.68 2.39
CA PRO A 113 -14.58 -5.45 1.47
C PRO A 113 -15.34 -4.14 1.75
N THR A 114 -15.35 -3.66 3.00
CA THR A 114 -16.02 -2.40 3.38
C THR A 114 -15.29 -1.16 2.89
N TRP A 115 -14.01 -1.27 2.51
CA TRP A 115 -13.20 -0.15 2.02
C TRP A 115 -13.05 -0.15 0.51
N ALA A 116 -13.49 -1.22 -0.16
CA ALA A 116 -13.46 -1.33 -1.61
C ALA A 116 -14.38 -0.32 -2.29
N TYR A 117 -15.53 -0.04 -1.67
CA TYR A 117 -16.51 0.89 -2.19
C TYR A 117 -17.05 1.84 -1.13
N VAL A 118 -17.33 3.08 -1.51
CA VAL A 118 -18.10 4.05 -0.73
C VAL A 118 -19.29 4.53 -1.58
N LYS A 119 -20.42 4.85 -0.95
CA LYS A 119 -21.62 5.37 -1.64
C LYS A 119 -21.83 6.84 -1.30
N SER A 120 -22.44 7.56 -2.22
CA SER A 120 -23.07 8.86 -2.01
C SER A 120 -24.44 8.88 -2.71
N ASP A 121 -25.21 9.95 -2.52
CA ASP A 121 -26.47 10.16 -3.25
C ASP A 121 -26.27 10.19 -4.78
N SER A 122 -25.05 10.52 -5.23
CA SER A 122 -24.70 10.66 -6.64
C SER A 122 -24.21 9.35 -7.29
N GLY A 123 -23.86 8.33 -6.51
CA GLY A 123 -23.41 7.03 -7.01
C GLY A 123 -22.33 6.35 -6.17
N ILE A 124 -21.43 5.61 -6.83
CA ILE A 124 -20.48 4.68 -6.21
C ILE A 124 -19.05 5.18 -6.41
N TYR A 125 -18.26 5.19 -5.33
CA TYR A 125 -16.81 5.40 -5.33
C TYR A 125 -16.11 4.06 -5.28
N VAL A 126 -15.24 3.77 -6.26
CA VAL A 126 -14.39 2.59 -6.32
C VAL A 126 -13.03 2.97 -5.75
N ASN A 127 -12.71 2.43 -4.57
CA ASN A 127 -11.53 2.82 -3.82
C ASN A 127 -10.42 1.77 -3.83
N MET A 128 -10.72 0.50 -3.58
CA MET A 128 -9.67 -0.55 -3.59
C MET A 128 -9.77 -1.38 -4.86
N PHE A 129 -8.60 -1.77 -5.37
CA PHE A 129 -8.48 -2.66 -6.51
C PHE A 129 -8.09 -4.05 -6.03
N ALA A 130 -9.03 -4.98 -6.13
CA ALA A 130 -8.83 -6.38 -5.77
C ALA A 130 -9.86 -7.24 -6.50
N GLY A 131 -9.43 -8.39 -7.02
CA GLY A 131 -10.32 -9.37 -7.63
C GLY A 131 -11.50 -9.69 -6.70
N SER A 132 -12.71 -9.31 -7.10
CA SER A 132 -13.87 -9.34 -6.20
C SER A 132 -15.21 -9.29 -6.94
N THR A 133 -16.25 -9.82 -6.30
CA THR A 133 -17.65 -9.63 -6.67
C THR A 133 -18.38 -9.09 -5.45
N ILE A 134 -18.82 -7.83 -5.52
CA ILE A 134 -19.45 -7.14 -4.38
C ILE A 134 -20.78 -6.53 -4.80
N LYS A 135 -21.82 -6.81 -4.02
CA LYS A 135 -23.14 -6.18 -4.17
C LYS A 135 -23.20 -4.87 -3.37
N VAL A 136 -23.39 -3.77 -4.07
CA VAL A 136 -23.57 -2.42 -3.51
C VAL A 136 -25.06 -2.10 -3.52
N ASP A 137 -25.67 -2.01 -2.33
CA ASP A 137 -27.12 -1.84 -2.17
C ASP A 137 -27.58 -0.40 -2.44
N ARG A 138 -28.82 -0.25 -2.92
CA ARG A 138 -29.53 1.05 -2.97
C ARG A 138 -28.78 2.19 -3.67
N VAL A 139 -28.14 1.91 -4.80
CA VAL A 139 -27.52 2.91 -5.68
C VAL A 139 -28.57 3.36 -6.69
N ALA A 140 -28.95 4.64 -6.67
CA ALA A 140 -29.97 5.19 -7.56
C ALA A 140 -31.27 4.33 -7.64
N GLY A 141 -31.69 3.79 -6.49
CA GLY A 141 -32.92 3.00 -6.37
C GLY A 141 -32.79 1.51 -6.72
N THR A 142 -31.60 1.02 -7.10
CA THR A 142 -31.36 -0.42 -7.37
C THR A 142 -30.14 -0.93 -6.62
N ASP A 143 -30.03 -2.24 -6.48
CA ASP A 143 -28.75 -2.86 -6.12
C ASP A 143 -27.86 -2.95 -7.37
N VAL A 144 -26.55 -2.81 -7.18
CA VAL A 144 -25.54 -2.90 -8.25
C VAL A 144 -24.49 -3.91 -7.84
N GLU A 145 -24.32 -4.97 -8.61
CA GLU A 145 -23.17 -5.86 -8.48
C GLU A 145 -21.98 -5.25 -9.23
N MET A 146 -20.85 -5.16 -8.52
CA MET A 146 -19.58 -4.69 -9.05
C MET A 146 -18.61 -5.87 -9.07
N VAL A 147 -18.12 -6.24 -10.25
CA VAL A 147 -17.08 -7.26 -10.40
C VAL A 147 -15.78 -6.56 -10.78
N GLN A 148 -14.69 -6.90 -10.09
CA GLN A 148 -13.34 -6.49 -10.47
C GLN A 148 -12.53 -7.71 -10.89
N GLU A 149 -11.90 -7.62 -12.05
CA GLU A 149 -10.93 -8.59 -12.57
C GLU A 149 -9.57 -7.87 -12.67
N THR A 150 -8.62 -8.25 -11.81
CA THR A 150 -7.30 -7.60 -11.75
C THR A 150 -6.28 -8.45 -11.00
N ASP A 151 -5.01 -8.34 -11.40
CA ASP A 151 -3.85 -8.84 -10.66
C ASP A 151 -3.20 -7.74 -9.80
N TYR A 152 -3.88 -6.62 -9.55
CA TYR A 152 -3.42 -5.59 -8.61
C TYR A 152 -3.13 -6.23 -7.23
N PRO A 153 -1.99 -5.94 -6.57
CA PRO A 153 -1.04 -4.85 -6.82
C PRO A 153 0.14 -5.18 -7.76
N TRP A 154 0.12 -6.32 -8.46
CA TRP A 154 1.20 -6.75 -9.35
C TRP A 154 1.09 -6.18 -10.77
N SER A 155 -0.11 -5.82 -11.17
CA SER A 155 -0.45 -5.25 -12.47
C SER A 155 -1.34 -4.03 -12.31
N GLY A 156 -1.17 -3.05 -13.19
CA GLY A 156 -1.99 -1.83 -13.24
C GLY A 156 -3.27 -1.99 -14.04
N LYS A 157 -3.52 -3.18 -14.60
CA LYS A 157 -4.71 -3.48 -15.43
C LYS A 157 -5.88 -3.88 -14.53
N ILE A 158 -6.94 -3.09 -14.58
CA ILE A 158 -8.14 -3.24 -13.77
C ILE A 158 -9.33 -3.25 -14.71
N ARG A 159 -10.14 -4.29 -14.62
CA ARG A 159 -11.39 -4.41 -15.37
C ARG A 159 -12.56 -4.42 -14.39
N LEU A 160 -13.44 -3.44 -14.52
CA LEU A 160 -14.63 -3.27 -13.69
C LEU A 160 -15.86 -3.60 -14.52
N ILE A 161 -16.68 -4.52 -14.05
CA ILE A 161 -17.95 -4.88 -14.69
C ILE A 161 -19.07 -4.37 -13.79
N VAL A 162 -20.01 -3.62 -14.37
CA VAL A 162 -21.09 -2.94 -13.66
C VAL A 162 -22.41 -3.64 -13.99
N ASN A 163 -23.05 -4.22 -12.97
CA ASN A 163 -24.26 -5.02 -13.09
C ASN A 163 -25.40 -4.44 -12.25
N PRO A 164 -26.06 -3.34 -12.67
CA PRO A 164 -27.22 -2.83 -11.97
C PRO A 164 -28.42 -3.77 -12.16
N GLY A 165 -29.21 -3.96 -11.11
CA GLY A 165 -30.42 -4.80 -11.15
C GLY A 165 -31.51 -4.30 -12.10
N SER A 166 -31.50 -3.01 -12.42
CA SER A 166 -32.27 -2.40 -13.50
C SER A 166 -31.46 -1.26 -14.13
N GLU A 167 -31.69 -0.99 -15.42
CA GLU A 167 -31.01 0.11 -16.10
C GLU A 167 -31.32 1.44 -15.40
N THR A 168 -30.28 2.11 -14.90
CA THR A 168 -30.43 3.34 -14.10
C THR A 168 -29.25 4.28 -14.26
N LYS A 169 -29.49 5.57 -14.01
CA LYS A 169 -28.48 6.63 -14.12
C LYS A 169 -27.83 6.89 -12.78
N PHE A 170 -26.50 6.74 -12.73
CA PHE A 170 -25.68 7.14 -11.58
C PHE A 170 -24.24 7.44 -12.01
N SER A 171 -23.46 7.98 -11.09
CA SER A 171 -22.04 8.26 -11.29
C SER A 171 -21.19 7.14 -10.71
N LEU A 172 -20.20 6.70 -11.48
CA LEU A 172 -19.11 5.89 -10.97
C LEU A 172 -17.87 6.77 -10.82
N PHE A 173 -17.31 6.82 -9.62
CA PHE A 173 -16.10 7.57 -9.28
C PHE A 173 -14.97 6.58 -9.06
N ILE A 174 -14.08 6.42 -10.04
CA ILE A 174 -12.99 5.44 -9.97
C ILE A 174 -11.74 6.13 -9.47
N ARG A 175 -11.16 5.66 -8.37
CA ARG A 175 -9.92 6.24 -7.83
C ARG A 175 -8.82 6.16 -8.87
N ILE A 176 -8.10 7.26 -9.05
CA ILE A 176 -6.83 7.30 -9.77
C ILE A 176 -5.74 7.43 -8.69
N PRO A 177 -5.00 6.36 -8.36
CA PRO A 177 -4.10 6.36 -7.22
C PRO A 177 -3.03 7.43 -7.29
N ASP A 178 -2.86 8.19 -6.21
CA ASP A 178 -1.72 9.07 -6.00
C ASP A 178 -0.72 8.41 -5.05
N ARG A 179 0.51 8.21 -5.53
CA ARG A 179 1.58 7.57 -4.77
C ARG A 179 2.39 8.55 -3.93
N HIS A 180 2.14 9.85 -4.09
CA HIS A 180 2.71 10.91 -3.27
C HIS A 180 1.78 11.20 -2.08
N THR A 181 1.60 10.21 -1.21
CA THR A 181 0.67 10.29 -0.07
C THR A 181 1.11 11.28 1.00
N SER A 182 2.37 11.71 1.02
CA SER A 182 2.94 12.64 1.99
C SER A 182 4.04 13.49 1.37
N GLU A 183 4.01 14.80 1.67
CA GLU A 183 5.05 15.77 1.31
C GLU A 183 6.43 15.45 1.92
N LEU A 184 6.51 14.47 2.82
CA LEU A 184 7.77 13.98 3.38
C LEU A 184 8.61 13.21 2.36
N TYR A 185 8.00 12.69 1.28
CA TYR A 185 8.66 11.73 0.40
C TYR A 185 8.50 12.11 -1.06
N THR A 186 9.61 12.35 -1.75
CA THR A 186 9.59 12.72 -3.16
C THR A 186 9.90 11.51 -4.05
N PRO A 187 8.97 11.07 -4.92
CA PRO A 187 9.19 9.96 -5.85
C PRO A 187 10.03 10.37 -7.07
N SER A 188 10.72 9.38 -7.65
CA SER A 188 11.33 9.44 -8.97
C SER A 188 11.26 8.06 -9.65
N PRO A 189 10.62 7.92 -10.82
CA PRO A 189 9.83 8.94 -11.52
C PRO A 189 8.57 9.31 -10.72
N ASP A 190 8.05 10.51 -10.99
CA ASP A 190 6.74 10.95 -10.51
C ASP A 190 5.64 10.37 -11.42
N LEU A 191 4.89 9.40 -10.90
CA LEU A 191 3.85 8.69 -11.64
C LEU A 191 2.49 9.24 -11.26
N LYS A 192 1.79 9.85 -12.23
CA LYS A 192 0.50 10.50 -12.04
C LYS A 192 -0.51 10.01 -13.06
N GLY A 193 -1.79 10.08 -12.69
CA GLY A 193 -2.90 9.78 -13.61
C GLY A 193 -3.02 8.29 -13.95
N TYR A 194 -3.55 8.02 -15.14
CA TYR A 194 -3.72 6.68 -15.70
C TYR A 194 -3.20 6.65 -17.14
N ILE A 195 -2.82 5.47 -17.62
CA ILE A 195 -2.35 5.24 -19.01
C ILE A 195 -3.52 5.24 -19.98
N SER A 196 -4.57 4.47 -19.68
CA SER A 196 -5.77 4.42 -20.53
C SER A 196 -7.02 4.08 -19.73
N MET A 197 -8.16 4.53 -20.25
CA MET A 197 -9.48 4.16 -19.75
C MET A 197 -10.43 3.93 -20.93
N LYS A 198 -11.13 2.79 -20.91
CA LYS A 198 -12.09 2.42 -21.93
C LYS A 198 -13.42 2.05 -21.31
N LEU A 199 -14.52 2.44 -21.94
CA LEU A 199 -15.87 2.03 -21.61
C LEU A 199 -16.41 1.20 -22.79
N ASN A 200 -16.75 -0.07 -22.54
CA ASN A 200 -17.22 -1.00 -23.56
C ASN A 200 -16.32 -1.05 -24.81
N GLY A 201 -15.00 -0.95 -24.61
CA GLY A 201 -13.99 -0.95 -25.68
C GLY A 201 -13.68 0.41 -26.30
N GLU A 202 -14.49 1.44 -26.06
CA GLU A 202 -14.27 2.80 -26.56
C GLU A 202 -13.45 3.64 -25.57
N THR A 203 -12.49 4.41 -26.08
CA THR A 203 -11.63 5.25 -25.23
C THR A 203 -12.43 6.42 -24.65
N ILE A 204 -12.33 6.65 -23.35
CA ILE A 204 -12.96 7.77 -22.65
C ILE A 204 -11.93 8.55 -21.83
N ASN A 205 -12.21 9.84 -21.61
CA ASN A 205 -11.38 10.74 -20.81
C ASN A 205 -12.24 11.49 -19.79
N PRO A 206 -12.74 10.79 -18.74
CA PRO A 206 -13.55 11.44 -17.72
C PRO A 206 -12.75 12.50 -16.96
N PRO A 207 -13.41 13.56 -16.45
CA PRO A 207 -12.76 14.52 -15.57
C PRO A 207 -12.31 13.82 -14.29
N VAL A 208 -11.13 14.21 -13.79
CA VAL A 208 -10.59 13.73 -12.51
C VAL A 208 -10.75 14.83 -11.46
N GLU A 209 -11.62 14.58 -10.48
CA GLU A 209 -11.91 15.49 -9.38
C GLU A 209 -11.60 14.82 -8.05
N LYS A 210 -10.82 15.49 -7.19
CA LYS A 210 -10.36 14.93 -5.91
C LYS A 210 -9.77 13.51 -6.03
N GLY A 211 -9.05 13.26 -7.11
CA GLY A 211 -8.42 11.96 -7.43
C GLY A 211 -9.38 10.86 -7.90
N TYR A 212 -10.62 11.20 -8.28
CA TYR A 212 -11.56 10.26 -8.89
C TYR A 212 -11.88 10.63 -10.33
N ALA A 213 -11.75 9.66 -11.24
CA ALA A 213 -12.32 9.73 -12.58
C ALA A 213 -13.85 9.55 -12.50
N SER A 214 -14.61 10.58 -12.90
CA SER A 214 -16.07 10.60 -12.77
C SER A 214 -16.78 10.24 -14.07
N ILE A 215 -17.58 9.18 -14.05
CA ILE A 215 -18.36 8.71 -15.20
C ILE A 215 -19.84 8.68 -14.82
N THR A 216 -20.60 9.68 -15.26
CA THR A 216 -22.05 9.74 -15.06
C THR A 216 -22.79 9.30 -16.32
N ARG A 217 -23.53 8.20 -16.24
CA ARG A 217 -24.35 7.71 -17.36
C ARG A 217 -25.45 6.78 -16.87
N THR A 218 -26.29 6.38 -17.81
CA THR A 218 -27.19 5.24 -17.63
C THR A 218 -26.38 3.95 -17.80
N TRP A 219 -26.34 3.15 -16.74
CA TRP A 219 -25.63 1.88 -16.70
C TRP A 219 -26.60 0.74 -16.92
N LYS A 220 -26.17 -0.28 -17.66
CA LYS A 220 -26.88 -1.55 -17.85
C LYS A 220 -25.99 -2.71 -17.46
N ALA A 221 -26.59 -3.87 -17.18
CA ALA A 221 -25.83 -5.06 -16.83
C ALA A 221 -24.84 -5.45 -17.92
N GLY A 222 -23.61 -5.78 -17.50
CA GLY A 222 -22.50 -6.13 -18.37
C GLY A 222 -21.74 -4.96 -18.96
N ASP A 223 -22.01 -3.70 -18.56
CA ASP A 223 -21.14 -2.59 -18.94
C ASP A 223 -19.74 -2.76 -18.33
N VAL A 224 -18.70 -2.52 -19.11
CA VAL A 224 -17.30 -2.79 -18.72
C VAL A 224 -16.46 -1.53 -18.80
N ILE A 225 -15.63 -1.32 -17.78
CA ILE A 225 -14.59 -0.29 -17.75
C ILE A 225 -13.23 -0.99 -17.63
N ASP A 226 -12.38 -0.79 -18.62
CA ASP A 226 -10.98 -1.21 -18.55
C ASP A 226 -10.12 0.02 -18.21
N LEU A 227 -9.39 -0.04 -17.09
CA LEU A 227 -8.48 0.99 -16.60
C LEU A 227 -7.05 0.41 -16.57
N GLU A 228 -6.09 1.19 -17.05
CA GLU A 228 -4.66 0.88 -16.92
C GLU A 228 -3.93 1.99 -16.18
N ILE A 229 -3.34 1.66 -15.03
CA ILE A 229 -2.57 2.58 -14.18
C ILE A 229 -1.07 2.32 -14.41
N PRO A 230 -0.21 3.35 -14.47
CA PRO A 230 1.22 3.16 -14.67
C PRO A 230 1.86 2.39 -13.52
N MET A 231 2.57 1.29 -13.78
CA MET A 231 3.27 0.50 -12.75
C MET A 231 4.76 0.43 -13.08
N GLU A 232 5.56 1.25 -12.38
CA GLU A 232 7.01 1.27 -12.54
C GLU A 232 7.69 1.31 -11.18
N VAL A 233 8.97 0.93 -11.15
CA VAL A 233 9.79 1.06 -9.94
C VAL A 233 10.03 2.55 -9.67
N GLN A 234 9.65 3.00 -8.48
CA GLN A 234 9.88 4.36 -8.01
C GLN A 234 10.91 4.36 -6.88
N VAL A 235 11.85 5.29 -6.96
CA VAL A 235 12.81 5.59 -5.90
C VAL A 235 12.33 6.83 -5.16
N PHE A 236 12.19 6.72 -3.84
CA PHE A 236 11.75 7.80 -2.97
C PHE A 236 12.93 8.37 -2.19
N THR A 237 13.04 9.69 -2.19
CA THR A 237 13.87 10.44 -1.24
C THR A 237 13.00 11.03 -0.14
N SER A 238 13.61 11.40 0.98
CA SER A 238 12.91 11.96 2.14
C SER A 238 13.28 13.43 2.33
N ASP A 239 12.35 14.21 2.89
CA ASP A 239 12.61 15.56 3.39
C ASP A 239 13.81 15.57 4.35
N ASP A 240 14.73 16.52 4.18
CA ASP A 240 15.99 16.62 4.93
C ASP A 240 15.82 16.84 6.44
N ARG A 241 14.63 17.28 6.89
CA ARG A 241 14.29 17.37 8.31
C ARG A 241 14.15 15.99 8.96
N VAL A 242 13.90 14.93 8.17
CA VAL A 242 13.88 13.55 8.64
C VAL A 242 15.31 13.02 8.68
N GLU A 243 16.01 13.26 9.78
CA GLU A 243 17.46 13.01 9.88
C GLU A 243 17.85 11.56 9.60
N ALA A 244 17.03 10.60 10.03
CA ALA A 244 17.25 9.17 9.85
C ALA A 244 17.33 8.75 8.36
N ASN A 245 16.72 9.53 7.46
CA ASN A 245 16.64 9.21 6.03
C ASN A 245 17.67 9.97 5.18
N ARG A 246 18.49 10.85 5.77
CA ARG A 246 19.51 11.59 5.02
C ARG A 246 20.46 10.64 4.28
N GLY A 247 20.71 10.93 3.01
CA GLY A 247 21.56 10.09 2.16
C GLY A 247 21.01 8.69 1.92
N ARG A 248 19.71 8.47 2.08
CA ARG A 248 19.04 7.18 1.83
C ARG A 248 17.90 7.31 0.86
N ILE A 249 17.54 6.19 0.27
CA ILE A 249 16.39 6.03 -0.61
C ILE A 249 15.51 4.88 -0.14
N ALA A 250 14.24 4.94 -0.48
CA ALA A 250 13.32 3.80 -0.39
C ALA A 250 12.83 3.43 -1.78
N ILE A 251 12.36 2.21 -1.96
CA ILE A 251 11.89 1.69 -3.24
C ILE A 251 10.41 1.33 -3.13
N LYS A 252 9.62 1.71 -4.14
CA LYS A 252 8.22 1.29 -4.27
C LYS A 252 7.91 0.75 -5.66
N TYR A 253 6.88 -0.09 -5.75
CA TYR A 253 6.23 -0.50 -6.98
C TYR A 253 4.71 -0.57 -6.74
N GLY A 254 3.93 0.24 -7.45
CA GLY A 254 2.51 0.39 -7.13
C GLY A 254 2.29 0.87 -5.69
N PRO A 255 1.41 0.23 -4.89
CA PRO A 255 1.19 0.57 -3.49
C PRO A 255 2.23 -0.06 -2.55
N LEU A 256 3.16 -0.87 -3.07
CA LEU A 256 4.06 -1.67 -2.25
C LEU A 256 5.38 -0.95 -2.00
N VAL A 257 5.75 -0.82 -0.74
CA VAL A 257 7.10 -0.48 -0.25
C VAL A 257 7.94 -1.74 -0.24
N TYR A 258 9.21 -1.59 -0.58
CA TYR A 258 10.18 -2.68 -0.66
C TYR A 258 11.22 -2.61 0.46
N ASN A 259 11.82 -3.75 0.74
CA ASN A 259 12.96 -3.89 1.64
C ASN A 259 14.01 -4.83 1.04
N VAL A 260 15.22 -4.79 1.60
CA VAL A 260 16.30 -5.74 1.33
C VAL A 260 16.56 -6.58 2.59
N GLU A 261 16.78 -7.89 2.44
CA GLU A 261 17.05 -8.81 3.56
C GLU A 261 18.46 -9.40 3.52
N GLU A 262 19.05 -9.66 4.70
CA GLU A 262 20.36 -10.35 4.87
C GLU A 262 20.35 -11.77 4.30
N ILE A 263 19.19 -12.43 4.23
CA ILE A 263 19.11 -13.79 3.68
C ILE A 263 19.42 -13.82 2.17
N ASP A 264 19.17 -12.71 1.47
CA ASP A 264 19.35 -12.62 0.03
C ASP A 264 20.74 -12.08 -0.35
N GLN A 265 21.45 -11.46 0.59
CA GLN A 265 22.55 -10.54 0.31
C GLN A 265 23.66 -10.61 1.36
N LYS A 266 24.92 -10.41 0.93
CA LYS A 266 26.07 -10.47 1.85
C LYS A 266 26.11 -9.32 2.86
N ASP A 267 25.76 -8.11 2.40
CA ASP A 267 25.71 -6.89 3.19
C ASP A 267 24.56 -6.03 2.68
N ILE A 268 23.61 -5.71 3.55
CA ILE A 268 22.47 -4.83 3.26
C ILE A 268 22.75 -3.36 3.59
N HIS A 269 23.87 -3.04 4.24
CA HIS A 269 24.21 -1.68 4.69
C HIS A 269 25.06 -0.89 3.70
N GLN A 270 25.32 -1.43 2.51
CA GLN A 270 26.07 -0.76 1.45
C GLN A 270 25.18 0.16 0.60
N ALA A 271 25.81 0.98 -0.23
CA ALA A 271 25.10 1.90 -1.13
C ALA A 271 24.56 1.15 -2.35
N ILE A 272 23.38 1.58 -2.82
CA ILE A 272 22.80 1.09 -4.07
C ILE A 272 23.72 1.42 -5.26
N GLY A 273 23.85 0.52 -6.22
CA GLY A 273 24.64 0.73 -7.43
C GLY A 273 23.95 1.64 -8.45
N PRO A 274 24.67 2.08 -9.50
CA PRO A 274 24.15 3.03 -10.48
C PRO A 274 23.25 2.41 -11.55
N GLN A 275 23.12 1.08 -11.59
CA GLN A 275 22.32 0.40 -12.61
C GLN A 275 20.82 0.57 -12.35
N PRO A 276 19.99 0.69 -13.40
CA PRO A 276 18.55 0.80 -13.25
C PRO A 276 17.94 -0.40 -12.52
N LEU A 277 16.98 -0.12 -11.64
CA LEU A 277 16.17 -1.14 -10.97
C LEU A 277 15.14 -1.73 -11.94
N LYS A 278 14.91 -3.04 -11.87
CA LYS A 278 13.93 -3.75 -12.70
C LYS A 278 13.00 -4.59 -11.85
N SER A 279 11.70 -4.46 -12.10
CA SER A 279 10.68 -5.31 -11.47
C SER A 279 10.54 -6.64 -12.22
N GLU A 280 10.45 -7.76 -11.50
CA GLU A 280 10.27 -9.09 -12.07
C GLU A 280 9.43 -9.98 -11.15
N TRP A 281 8.41 -10.65 -11.70
CA TRP A 281 7.60 -11.61 -10.97
C TRP A 281 8.40 -12.88 -10.65
N ASP A 282 8.44 -13.27 -9.37
CA ASP A 282 8.98 -14.57 -8.93
C ASP A 282 7.89 -15.38 -8.23
N GLY A 283 7.30 -16.32 -8.98
CA GLY A 283 6.25 -17.22 -8.48
C GLY A 283 6.72 -18.27 -7.46
N ARG A 284 8.03 -18.43 -7.25
CA ARG A 284 8.58 -19.43 -6.31
C ARG A 284 8.98 -18.81 -4.98
N LEU A 285 9.09 -17.49 -4.93
CA LEU A 285 9.52 -16.77 -3.73
C LEU A 285 8.30 -16.27 -2.96
N LEU A 286 8.22 -16.59 -1.66
CA LEU A 286 7.29 -15.99 -0.71
C LEU A 286 5.81 -16.05 -1.17
N GLY A 287 5.41 -17.17 -1.79
CA GLY A 287 4.04 -17.36 -2.29
C GLY A 287 3.73 -16.65 -3.61
N GLY A 288 4.73 -16.05 -4.27
CA GLY A 288 4.58 -15.27 -5.50
C GLY A 288 4.63 -13.77 -5.22
N VAL A 289 5.73 -13.13 -5.58
CA VAL A 289 5.94 -11.69 -5.35
C VAL A 289 6.55 -11.01 -6.57
N MET A 290 6.20 -9.75 -6.78
CA MET A 290 6.98 -8.86 -7.65
C MET A 290 8.27 -8.49 -6.93
N THR A 291 9.41 -8.95 -7.42
CA THR A 291 10.74 -8.60 -6.90
C THR A 291 11.27 -7.35 -7.62
N ILE A 292 12.21 -6.66 -6.99
CA ILE A 292 12.98 -5.59 -7.64
C ILE A 292 14.46 -5.97 -7.60
N LYS A 293 15.07 -6.06 -8.79
CA LYS A 293 16.47 -6.45 -8.98
C LYS A 293 17.30 -5.26 -9.43
N GLY A 294 18.56 -5.26 -9.01
CA GLY A 294 19.55 -4.27 -9.39
C GLY A 294 20.96 -4.72 -9.02
N THR A 295 21.81 -3.75 -8.72
CA THR A 295 23.18 -3.98 -8.23
C THR A 295 23.45 -3.09 -7.03
N TRP A 296 24.30 -3.55 -6.13
CA TRP A 296 24.96 -2.74 -5.12
C TRP A 296 26.14 -1.95 -5.72
N ALA A 297 26.68 -0.98 -4.96
CA ALA A 297 27.81 -0.15 -5.40
C ALA A 297 29.10 -0.96 -5.62
N ASP A 298 29.26 -2.09 -4.93
CA ASP A 298 30.37 -3.04 -5.14
C ASP A 298 30.18 -3.94 -6.38
N GLY A 299 29.06 -3.80 -7.09
CA GLY A 299 28.70 -4.59 -8.28
C GLY A 299 28.00 -5.91 -7.97
N SER A 300 27.82 -6.28 -6.69
CA SER A 300 27.06 -7.49 -6.33
C SER A 300 25.56 -7.33 -6.62
N PRO A 301 24.82 -8.43 -6.91
CA PRO A 301 23.40 -8.36 -7.19
C PRO A 301 22.59 -7.84 -5.99
N LEU A 302 21.64 -6.94 -6.26
CA LEU A 302 20.64 -6.49 -5.29
C LEU A 302 19.31 -7.20 -5.56
N LEU A 303 18.69 -7.70 -4.50
CA LEU A 303 17.32 -8.22 -4.52
C LEU A 303 16.50 -7.54 -3.42
N ALA A 304 15.45 -6.84 -3.82
CA ALA A 304 14.46 -6.28 -2.93
C ALA A 304 13.11 -7.01 -3.10
N ILE A 305 12.42 -7.21 -1.99
CA ILE A 305 11.11 -7.86 -1.91
C ILE A 305 10.07 -6.91 -1.27
N PRO A 306 8.76 -7.12 -1.47
CA PRO A 306 7.75 -6.34 -0.78
C PRO A 306 7.95 -6.37 0.74
N ASN A 307 7.89 -5.19 1.39
CA ASN A 307 8.15 -5.03 2.82
C ASN A 307 7.22 -5.86 3.69
N TYR A 308 5.98 -6.09 3.25
CA TYR A 308 5.06 -6.93 4.01
C TYR A 308 5.58 -8.39 4.15
N ALA A 309 6.36 -8.86 3.19
CA ALA A 309 6.84 -10.24 3.14
C ALA A 309 8.17 -10.47 3.90
N ARG A 310 8.76 -9.42 4.50
CA ARG A 310 9.99 -9.52 5.31
C ARG A 310 9.87 -10.53 6.46
N ASN A 311 10.99 -11.02 6.95
CA ASN A 311 11.14 -11.87 8.13
C ASN A 311 10.32 -13.18 8.07
N ASN A 312 10.05 -13.70 6.87
CA ASN A 312 9.38 -14.99 6.66
C ASN A 312 10.34 -16.17 6.42
N ARG A 313 11.67 -15.91 6.25
CA ARG A 313 12.64 -16.95 5.84
C ARG A 313 13.80 -17.15 6.81
N ASN A 314 14.27 -16.10 7.47
CA ASN A 314 15.35 -16.18 8.45
C ASN A 314 15.15 -15.17 9.59
N PRO A 315 14.01 -15.20 10.30
CA PRO A 315 13.81 -14.30 11.41
C PRO A 315 14.64 -14.72 12.63
N ARG A 316 14.95 -13.76 13.50
CA ARG A 316 15.73 -13.94 14.73
C ARG A 316 14.86 -13.86 15.97
N PRO A 317 15.26 -14.45 17.10
CA PRO A 317 14.52 -14.33 18.36
C PRO A 317 14.17 -12.87 18.69
N VAL A 318 12.96 -12.64 19.21
CA VAL A 318 12.43 -11.29 19.52
C VAL A 318 13.36 -10.48 20.45
N THR A 319 14.11 -11.18 21.30
CA THR A 319 15.07 -10.60 22.25
C THR A 319 16.33 -10.04 21.60
N GLU A 320 16.65 -10.44 20.37
CA GLU A 320 17.83 -9.97 19.65
C GLU A 320 17.46 -8.78 18.76
N TYR A 321 18.08 -7.62 19.00
CA TYR A 321 18.00 -6.51 18.07
C TYR A 321 19.14 -6.59 17.04
N ARG A 322 18.78 -6.77 15.77
CA ARG A 322 19.67 -6.64 14.63
C ARG A 322 18.87 -6.22 13.40
N GLU A 323 19.45 -5.34 12.62
CA GLU A 323 18.95 -5.01 11.29
C GLU A 323 19.22 -6.20 10.35
N GLY A 324 18.21 -7.01 10.04
CA GLY A 324 18.32 -8.06 9.01
C GLY A 324 17.36 -7.89 7.83
N SER A 325 16.48 -6.90 7.92
CA SER A 325 15.78 -6.30 6.79
C SER A 325 15.83 -4.78 6.93
N ILE A 326 15.99 -4.04 5.84
CA ILE A 326 15.92 -2.57 5.86
C ILE A 326 15.11 -2.02 4.69
N VAL A 327 14.32 -0.97 4.95
CA VAL A 327 13.56 -0.22 3.92
C VAL A 327 14.39 0.92 3.32
N TRP A 328 15.16 1.62 4.14
CA TRP A 328 15.95 2.78 3.72
C TRP A 328 17.39 2.38 3.40
N ILE A 329 17.72 2.38 2.12
CA ILE A 329 19.00 1.93 1.56
C ILE A 329 19.91 3.14 1.35
N LYS A 330 21.21 3.01 1.61
CA LYS A 330 22.16 4.11 1.36
C LYS A 330 22.17 4.47 -0.12
N LYS A 331 22.08 5.77 -0.39
CA LYS A 331 22.23 6.34 -1.74
C LYS A 331 23.73 6.40 -2.07
N ASN A 332 24.08 6.14 -3.33
CA ASN A 332 25.41 6.43 -3.87
C ASN A 332 25.58 7.92 -4.20
#